data_AF-A0A0J9XGU9-F1
#
_entry.id   AF-A0A0J9XGU9-F1
#
_cell.length_a   1.000
_cell.length_b   1.000
_cell.length_c   1.000
_cell.angle_alpha   90.00
_cell.angle_beta   90.00
_cell.angle_gamma   90.00
#
_symmetry.space_group_name_H-M   'P 1'
#
loop_
_entity.id
_entity.type
_entity.pdbx_description
1 polymer ?
#
loop_
_entity_poly.entity_id
_entity_poly.type
_entity_poly.pdbx_seq_one_letter_code
_entity_poly.pdbx_strand_id
1 'polypeptide(L)'
;MFKKFTREDTSSRSNIKSSAQRALKTKLIEQFPNFEKVVDEIVPKKSQLVQIKCVDKLSLYAIGSEILFTQKHNDEVIPTLSVIHKYPDVLPAVRVDRGAIKFILGGANIMCPGLTSKGAQLPEAPGFEKGQVVAIYAEGKQHALAVGILTMSTEEIKSVNKGIGIELISYLGDGLWALKDSI
;
A
#
# COMPACT_ATOMS: atom_id res chain seq x y z
N MET A 1 -5.86 7.58 3.90
CA MET A 1 -5.06 8.71 3.35
C MET A 1 -5.71 9.39 2.14
N PHE A 2 -6.17 8.66 1.11
CA PHE A 2 -6.56 9.25 -0.20
C PHE A 2 -8.07 9.42 -0.45
N LYS A 3 -8.93 9.32 0.58
CA LYS A 3 -10.40 9.28 0.39
C LYS A 3 -10.98 10.49 -0.34
N LYS A 4 -10.44 11.68 -0.11
CA LYS A 4 -10.87 12.93 -0.77
C LYS A 4 -9.82 13.48 -1.75
N PHE A 5 -8.81 12.66 -2.08
CA PHE A 5 -7.70 13.09 -2.91
C PHE A 5 -8.17 13.25 -4.36
N THR A 6 -7.75 14.33 -5.00
CA THR A 6 -8.12 14.68 -6.37
C THR A 6 -6.89 15.17 -7.13
N ARG A 7 -7.06 15.48 -8.42
CA ARG A 7 -5.99 16.06 -9.23
C ARG A 7 -5.55 17.44 -8.74
N GLU A 8 -6.46 18.20 -8.16
CA GLU A 8 -6.22 19.56 -7.64
C GLU A 8 -5.26 19.55 -6.45
N ASP A 9 -5.11 18.40 -5.79
CA ASP A 9 -4.16 18.20 -4.69
C ASP A 9 -2.71 18.02 -5.17
N THR A 10 -2.46 18.01 -6.48
CA THR A 10 -1.11 17.93 -7.06
C THR A 10 -0.50 19.33 -7.26
N SER A 11 0.76 19.51 -6.87
CA SER A 11 1.42 20.84 -6.82
C SER A 11 2.53 21.01 -7.86
N SER A 12 3.44 20.03 -7.96
CA SER A 12 4.60 20.12 -8.86
C SER A 12 5.07 18.73 -9.29
N ARG A 13 5.66 18.67 -10.48
CA ARG A 13 6.18 17.45 -11.10
C ARG A 13 7.66 17.64 -11.41
N SER A 14 8.51 16.70 -10.98
CA SER A 14 9.96 16.78 -11.20
C SER A 14 10.58 15.42 -11.53
N ASN A 15 11.43 15.39 -12.54
CA ASN A 15 12.19 14.20 -12.93
C ASN A 15 13.15 13.78 -11.82
N ILE A 16 13.14 12.49 -11.47
CA ILE A 16 14.11 11.92 -10.54
C ILE A 16 15.40 11.61 -11.29
N LYS A 17 16.53 12.05 -10.73
CA LYS A 17 17.87 11.74 -11.25
C LYS A 17 18.14 10.24 -11.13
N SER A 18 18.92 9.67 -12.05
CA SER A 18 19.21 8.24 -12.05
C SER A 18 19.85 7.74 -10.74
N SER A 19 20.64 8.55 -10.05
CA SER A 19 21.19 8.21 -8.73
C SER A 19 20.11 8.08 -7.66
N ALA A 20 19.17 9.03 -7.60
CA ALA A 20 18.05 9.00 -6.67
C ALA A 20 17.06 7.87 -7.00
N GLN A 21 16.87 7.54 -8.27
CA GLN A 21 16.07 6.37 -8.68
C GLN A 21 16.70 5.07 -8.18
N ARG A 22 18.03 4.91 -8.28
CA ARG A 22 18.73 3.74 -7.72
C ARG A 22 18.57 3.66 -6.21
N ALA A 23 18.73 4.79 -5.51
CA ALA A 23 18.54 4.86 -4.06
C ALA A 23 17.11 4.49 -3.65
N LEU A 24 16.09 4.91 -4.41
CA LEU A 24 14.70 4.54 -4.17
C LEU A 24 14.48 3.02 -4.30
N LYS A 25 15.08 2.38 -5.31
CA LYS A 25 15.00 0.92 -5.47
C LYS A 25 15.64 0.19 -4.29
N THR A 26 16.83 0.62 -3.88
CA THR A 26 17.50 0.05 -2.70
C THR A 26 16.62 0.18 -1.45
N LYS A 27 16.05 1.37 -1.22
CA LYS A 27 15.11 1.61 -0.12
C LYS A 27 13.88 0.69 -0.20
N LEU A 28 13.31 0.46 -1.38
CA LEU A 28 12.18 -0.45 -1.56
C LEU A 28 12.54 -1.90 -1.23
N ILE A 29 13.72 -2.38 -1.64
CA ILE A 29 14.18 -3.73 -1.32
C ILE A 29 14.43 -3.88 0.18
N GLU A 30 15.03 -2.87 0.83
CA GLU A 30 15.26 -2.85 2.27
C GLU A 30 13.94 -2.88 3.06
N GLN A 31 12.92 -2.15 2.59
CA GLN A 31 11.58 -2.14 3.21
C GLN A 31 10.82 -3.43 2.94
N PHE A 32 10.92 -3.95 1.73
CA PHE A 32 10.13 -5.05 1.23
C PHE A 32 11.03 -6.01 0.43
N PRO A 33 11.67 -7.00 1.09
CA PRO A 33 12.68 -7.86 0.46
C PRO A 33 12.24 -8.54 -0.85
N ASN A 34 10.96 -8.87 -0.97
CA ASN A 34 10.40 -9.49 -2.18
C ASN A 34 10.44 -8.59 -3.42
N PHE A 35 10.66 -7.27 -3.27
CA PHE A 35 10.90 -6.37 -4.40
C PHE A 35 12.20 -6.70 -5.14
N GLU A 36 13.20 -7.33 -4.51
CA GLU A 36 14.49 -7.64 -5.15
C GLU A 36 14.31 -8.34 -6.51
N LYS A 37 13.30 -9.22 -6.60
CA LYS A 37 12.99 -10.02 -7.79
C LYS A 37 12.35 -9.24 -8.93
N VAL A 38 11.64 -8.15 -8.63
CA VAL A 38 10.72 -7.48 -9.57
C VAL A 38 10.98 -5.97 -9.73
N VAL A 39 11.83 -5.37 -8.89
CA VAL A 39 12.03 -3.91 -8.86
C VAL A 39 12.59 -3.35 -10.17
N ASP A 40 13.40 -4.13 -10.89
CA ASP A 40 13.94 -3.74 -12.19
C ASP A 40 12.88 -3.85 -13.32
N GLU A 41 11.84 -4.65 -13.13
CA GLU A 41 10.66 -4.72 -14.02
C GLU A 41 9.70 -3.55 -13.73
N ILE A 42 9.45 -3.26 -12.45
CA ILE A 42 8.56 -2.16 -12.02
C ILE A 42 9.17 -0.79 -12.35
N VAL A 43 10.47 -0.62 -12.13
CA VAL A 43 11.19 0.63 -12.39
C VAL A 43 12.38 0.36 -13.30
N PRO A 44 12.22 0.24 -14.63
CA PRO A 44 13.31 -0.08 -15.53
C PRO A 44 14.49 0.90 -15.46
N LYS A 45 15.73 0.44 -15.70
CA LYS A 45 16.93 1.30 -15.62
C LYS A 45 16.90 2.49 -16.58
N LYS A 46 16.22 2.36 -17.71
CA LYS A 46 16.08 3.40 -18.75
C LYS A 46 14.79 4.23 -18.62
N SER A 47 13.91 3.92 -17.67
CA SER A 47 12.66 4.68 -17.50
C SER A 47 12.93 6.02 -16.82
N GLN A 48 12.16 7.04 -17.19
CA GLN A 48 12.14 8.32 -16.47
C GLN A 48 11.16 8.24 -15.30
N LEU A 49 11.66 7.99 -14.10
CA LEU A 49 10.84 8.10 -12.89
C LEU A 49 10.60 9.58 -12.56
N VAL A 50 9.37 9.92 -12.18
CA VAL A 50 8.95 11.27 -11.87
C VAL A 50 8.33 11.33 -10.48
N GLN A 51 8.71 12.35 -9.70
CA GLN A 51 8.06 12.68 -8.44
C GLN A 51 6.98 13.73 -8.69
N ILE A 52 5.78 13.47 -8.17
CA ILE A 52 4.65 14.41 -8.15
C ILE A 52 4.42 14.79 -6.69
N LYS A 53 4.71 16.03 -6.32
CA LYS A 53 4.45 16.55 -4.97
C LYS A 53 3.00 16.95 -4.85
N CYS A 54 2.38 16.59 -3.75
CA CYS A 54 0.98 16.84 -3.47
C CYS A 54 0.83 17.58 -2.13
N VAL A 55 -0.40 17.97 -1.79
CA VAL A 55 -0.74 18.53 -0.48
C VAL A 55 -0.37 17.56 0.66
N ASP A 56 -0.33 18.05 1.90
CA ASP A 56 -0.01 17.26 3.10
C ASP A 56 1.34 16.52 3.06
N LYS A 57 2.30 17.08 2.32
CA LYS A 57 3.65 16.51 2.13
C LYS A 57 3.62 15.11 1.50
N LEU A 58 2.56 14.78 0.77
CA LEU A 58 2.47 13.54 0.02
C LEU A 58 3.28 13.64 -1.28
N SER A 59 3.99 12.57 -1.63
CA SER A 59 4.68 12.40 -2.90
C SER A 59 4.17 11.15 -3.60
N LEU A 60 3.92 11.27 -4.91
CA LEU A 60 3.64 10.13 -5.79
C LEU A 60 4.84 9.92 -6.70
N TYR A 61 5.14 8.65 -7.00
CA TYR A 61 6.21 8.28 -7.91
C TYR A 61 5.61 7.56 -9.11
N ALA A 62 5.86 8.08 -10.31
CA ALA A 62 5.21 7.63 -11.53
C ALA A 62 6.19 7.44 -12.69
N ILE A 63 5.88 6.49 -13.57
CA ILE A 63 6.51 6.33 -14.88
C ILE A 63 5.40 6.47 -15.93
N GLY A 64 5.54 7.43 -16.84
CA GLY A 64 4.46 7.77 -17.78
C GLY A 64 3.22 8.28 -17.02
N SER A 65 2.09 7.58 -17.21
CA SER A 65 0.82 7.78 -16.50
C SER A 65 0.63 6.84 -15.31
N GLU A 66 1.49 5.84 -15.12
CA GLU A 66 1.31 4.86 -14.05
C GLU A 66 1.94 5.37 -12.74
N ILE A 67 1.11 5.57 -11.71
CA ILE A 67 1.58 5.83 -10.35
C ILE A 67 1.95 4.50 -9.67
N LEU A 68 3.23 4.36 -9.36
CA LEU A 68 3.82 3.13 -8.83
C LEU A 68 3.88 3.14 -7.31
N PHE A 69 4.27 4.27 -6.71
CA PHE A 69 4.47 4.37 -5.27
C PHE A 69 3.93 5.68 -4.70
N THR A 70 3.70 5.67 -3.40
CA THR A 70 3.32 6.83 -2.60
C THR A 70 4.23 6.95 -1.39
N GLN A 71 4.45 8.17 -0.93
CA GLN A 71 5.22 8.42 0.28
C GLN A 71 4.67 9.66 0.96
N LYS A 72 4.33 9.56 2.24
CA LYS A 72 3.98 10.71 3.06
C LYS A 72 5.24 11.22 3.73
N HIS A 73 5.58 12.49 3.51
CA HIS A 73 6.78 13.12 4.05
C HIS A 73 8.05 12.26 3.83
N ASN A 74 8.74 11.88 4.91
CA ASN A 74 9.95 11.05 4.88
C ASN A 74 9.68 9.60 5.33
N ASP A 75 8.41 9.19 5.37
CA ASP A 75 8.00 7.86 5.79
C ASP A 75 8.37 6.80 4.73
N GLU A 76 7.82 5.60 4.88
CA GLU A 76 8.01 4.49 3.95
C GLU A 76 7.43 4.76 2.56
N VAL A 77 8.05 4.14 1.55
CA VAL A 77 7.62 4.28 0.16
C VAL A 77 6.71 3.10 -0.15
N ILE A 78 5.42 3.35 -0.17
CA ILE A 78 4.39 2.30 -0.23
C ILE A 78 3.98 2.06 -1.68
N PRO A 79 3.98 0.82 -2.20
CA PRO A 79 3.48 0.53 -3.53
C PRO A 79 1.98 0.75 -3.64
N THR A 80 1.52 1.20 -4.82
CA THR A 80 0.09 1.35 -5.09
C THR A 80 -0.59 0.00 -5.28
N LEU A 81 -1.92 -0.02 -5.13
CA LEU A 81 -2.72 -1.23 -5.43
C LEU A 81 -2.51 -1.77 -6.85
N SER A 82 -2.18 -0.92 -7.84
CA SER A 82 -1.81 -1.37 -9.19
C SER A 82 -0.56 -2.25 -9.18
N VAL A 83 0.47 -1.83 -8.46
CA VAL A 83 1.72 -2.58 -8.35
C VAL A 83 1.45 -3.88 -7.63
N ILE A 84 0.70 -3.84 -6.53
CA ILE A 84 0.35 -5.05 -5.75
C ILE A 84 -0.52 -6.01 -6.56
N HIS A 85 -1.44 -5.52 -7.40
CA HIS A 85 -2.25 -6.40 -8.26
C HIS A 85 -1.40 -7.11 -9.33
N LYS A 86 -0.38 -6.44 -9.86
CA LYS A 86 0.56 -7.04 -10.83
C LYS A 86 1.58 -7.97 -10.17
N TYR A 87 2.00 -7.63 -8.95
CA TYR A 87 3.05 -8.33 -8.19
C TYR A 87 2.55 -8.59 -6.76
N PRO A 88 1.66 -9.57 -6.53
CA PRO A 88 0.99 -9.76 -5.24
C PRO A 88 1.92 -10.15 -4.09
N ASP A 89 3.06 -10.76 -4.40
CA ASP A 89 4.01 -11.27 -3.41
C ASP A 89 4.97 -10.21 -2.86
N VAL A 90 4.90 -8.96 -3.36
CA VAL A 90 5.83 -7.90 -2.96
C VAL A 90 5.57 -7.35 -1.55
N LEU A 91 4.38 -7.60 -1.00
CA LEU A 91 4.02 -7.23 0.36
C LEU A 91 3.51 -8.43 1.16
N PRO A 92 3.72 -8.47 2.49
CA PRO A 92 2.99 -9.38 3.36
C PRO A 92 1.48 -9.13 3.21
N ALA A 93 0.71 -10.21 3.26
CA ALA A 93 -0.73 -10.17 3.00
C ALA A 93 -1.53 -10.70 4.18
N VAL A 94 -2.65 -10.04 4.46
CA VAL A 94 -3.68 -10.50 5.40
C VAL A 94 -5.01 -10.60 4.68
N ARG A 95 -5.91 -11.43 5.20
CA ARG A 95 -7.28 -11.58 4.67
C ARG A 95 -8.29 -11.16 5.72
N VAL A 96 -9.22 -10.29 5.33
CA VAL A 96 -10.41 -9.96 6.12
C VAL A 96 -11.61 -10.80 5.67
N ASP A 97 -12.57 -10.91 6.57
CA ASP A 97 -13.88 -11.49 6.28
C ASP A 97 -14.68 -10.63 5.29
N ARG A 98 -15.60 -11.28 4.56
CA ARG A 98 -16.48 -10.62 3.58
C ARG A 98 -17.24 -9.41 4.15
N GLY A 99 -17.64 -9.45 5.43
CA GLY A 99 -18.37 -8.37 6.08
C GLY A 99 -17.59 -7.05 6.17
N ALA A 100 -16.25 -7.11 6.20
CA ALA A 100 -15.40 -5.93 6.30
C ALA A 100 -15.26 -5.14 4.98
N ILE A 101 -15.49 -5.81 3.83
CA ILE A 101 -15.21 -5.25 2.49
C ILE A 101 -15.86 -3.88 2.30
N LYS A 102 -17.17 -3.76 2.57
CA LYS A 102 -17.93 -2.52 2.37
C LYS A 102 -17.34 -1.36 3.18
N PHE A 103 -16.90 -1.62 4.40
CA PHE A 103 -16.37 -0.58 5.30
C PHE A 103 -14.98 -0.13 4.87
N ILE A 104 -14.12 -1.07 4.47
CA ILE A 104 -12.77 -0.75 3.99
C ILE A 104 -12.84 0.06 2.71
N LEU A 105 -13.70 -0.33 1.76
CA LEU A 105 -13.96 0.45 0.54
C LEU A 105 -14.70 1.77 0.81
N GLY A 106 -15.18 1.99 2.04
CA GLY A 106 -15.65 3.28 2.53
C GLY A 106 -14.56 4.13 3.20
N GLY A 107 -13.33 3.63 3.28
CA GLY A 107 -12.19 4.29 3.89
C GLY A 107 -12.03 4.07 5.40
N ALA A 108 -12.64 3.01 5.97
CA ALA A 108 -12.52 2.70 7.39
C ALA A 108 -11.27 1.87 7.70
N ASN A 109 -10.70 2.05 8.90
CA ASN A 109 -9.66 1.19 9.45
C ASN A 109 -10.17 -0.24 9.68
N ILE A 110 -9.25 -1.20 9.75
CA ILE A 110 -9.59 -2.60 9.97
C ILE A 110 -9.48 -2.90 11.46
N MET A 111 -10.60 -3.34 12.04
CA MET A 111 -10.69 -3.71 13.45
C MET A 111 -10.21 -5.16 13.65
N CYS A 112 -9.61 -5.46 14.80
CA CYS A 112 -9.10 -6.81 15.11
C CYS A 112 -10.13 -7.94 14.89
N PRO A 113 -11.42 -7.80 15.27
CA PRO A 113 -12.43 -8.82 14.99
C PRO A 113 -12.64 -9.15 13.52
N GLY A 114 -12.34 -8.21 12.61
CA GLY A 114 -12.40 -8.43 11.16
C GLY A 114 -11.22 -9.23 10.60
N LEU A 115 -10.18 -9.44 11.41
CA LEU A 115 -8.95 -10.18 11.08
C LEU A 115 -8.88 -11.56 11.77
N THR A 116 -9.79 -11.85 12.70
CA THR A 116 -9.80 -13.08 13.52
C THR A 116 -11.08 -13.91 13.35
N SER A 117 -12.02 -13.44 12.51
CA SER A 117 -13.24 -14.16 12.17
C SER A 117 -12.97 -15.36 11.25
N LYS A 118 -13.98 -16.21 11.04
CA LYS A 118 -13.84 -17.46 10.26
C LYS A 118 -13.38 -17.24 8.81
N GLY A 119 -13.80 -16.15 8.16
CA GLY A 119 -13.40 -15.80 6.79
C GLY A 119 -12.07 -15.03 6.71
N ALA A 120 -11.49 -14.65 7.85
CA ALA A 120 -10.24 -13.92 7.94
C ALA A 120 -9.03 -14.87 8.04
N GLN A 121 -7.86 -14.37 7.65
CA GLN A 121 -6.62 -15.12 7.71
C GLN A 121 -5.46 -14.18 8.04
N LEU A 122 -4.77 -14.48 9.12
CA LEU A 122 -3.50 -13.89 9.52
C LEU A 122 -2.39 -14.94 9.35
N PRO A 123 -1.12 -14.53 9.15
CA PRO A 123 0.00 -15.48 9.03
C PRO A 123 0.12 -16.36 10.28
N GLU A 124 0.71 -17.55 10.12
CA GLU A 124 1.17 -18.36 11.26
C GLU A 124 2.41 -17.74 11.91
N ALA A 125 2.74 -18.18 13.13
CA ALA A 125 3.90 -17.65 13.86
C ALA A 125 5.23 -18.13 13.24
N PRO A 126 6.28 -17.28 13.17
CA PRO A 126 6.28 -15.86 13.54
C PRO A 126 5.51 -15.04 12.49
N GLY A 127 4.55 -14.25 12.95
CA GLY A 127 3.67 -13.46 12.12
C GLY A 127 4.29 -12.11 11.76
N PHE A 128 3.44 -11.10 11.59
CA PHE A 128 3.86 -9.75 11.21
C PHE A 128 3.88 -8.81 12.40
N GLU A 129 4.87 -7.92 12.41
CA GLU A 129 5.13 -6.99 13.49
C GLU A 129 4.34 -5.69 13.33
N LYS A 130 4.11 -5.00 14.45
CA LYS A 130 3.53 -3.66 14.45
C LYS A 130 4.37 -2.72 13.59
N GLY A 131 3.70 -1.87 12.81
CA GLY A 131 4.33 -0.91 11.91
C GLY A 131 4.57 -1.44 10.49
N GLN A 132 4.47 -2.76 10.26
CA GLN A 132 4.64 -3.30 8.91
C GLN A 132 3.48 -2.92 7.99
N VAL A 133 3.82 -2.55 6.76
CA VAL A 133 2.86 -2.31 5.67
C VAL A 133 2.39 -3.65 5.11
N VAL A 134 1.07 -3.83 5.04
CA VAL A 134 0.42 -5.06 4.58
C VAL A 134 -0.57 -4.79 3.44
N ALA A 135 -0.67 -5.75 2.52
CA ALA A 135 -1.76 -5.82 1.57
C ALA A 135 -2.98 -6.50 2.20
N ILE A 136 -4.17 -5.90 2.05
CA ILE A 136 -5.41 -6.42 2.61
C ILE A 136 -6.23 -7.07 1.50
N TYR A 137 -6.38 -8.38 1.59
CA TYR A 137 -7.27 -9.19 0.76
C TYR A 137 -8.58 -9.46 1.50
N ALA A 138 -9.59 -9.95 0.78
CA ALA A 138 -10.84 -10.39 1.39
C ALA A 138 -11.23 -11.78 0.94
N GLU A 139 -12.02 -12.44 1.78
CA GLU A 139 -12.64 -13.71 1.48
C GLU A 139 -13.35 -13.71 0.11
N GLY A 140 -12.97 -14.65 -0.76
CA GLY A 140 -13.53 -14.80 -2.10
C GLY A 140 -13.10 -13.72 -3.11
N LYS A 141 -12.05 -12.94 -2.82
CA LYS A 141 -11.46 -11.96 -3.74
C LYS A 141 -10.02 -12.34 -4.07
N GLN A 142 -9.65 -12.21 -5.34
CA GLN A 142 -8.30 -12.53 -5.83
C GLN A 142 -7.33 -11.37 -5.66
N HIS A 143 -7.81 -10.13 -5.74
CA HIS A 143 -6.96 -8.94 -5.67
C HIS A 143 -7.06 -8.26 -4.30
N ALA A 144 -5.98 -7.63 -3.86
CA ALA A 144 -5.97 -6.79 -2.67
C ALA A 144 -6.96 -5.63 -2.83
N LEU A 145 -7.75 -5.36 -1.80
CA LEU A 145 -8.72 -4.27 -1.79
C LEU A 145 -8.18 -3.00 -1.12
N ALA A 146 -7.10 -3.13 -0.35
CA ALA A 146 -6.49 -2.04 0.39
C ALA A 146 -5.03 -2.30 0.75
N VAL A 147 -4.35 -1.24 1.17
CA VAL A 147 -3.02 -1.24 1.79
C VAL A 147 -3.13 -0.49 3.11
N GLY A 148 -2.45 -0.99 4.14
CA GLY A 148 -2.49 -0.42 5.47
C GLY A 148 -1.26 -0.76 6.30
N ILE A 149 -1.15 -0.16 7.48
CA ILE A 149 -0.07 -0.39 8.44
C ILE A 149 -0.64 -1.09 9.67
N LEU A 150 0.02 -2.16 10.11
CA LEU A 150 -0.32 -2.85 11.34
C LEU A 150 -0.15 -1.92 12.55
N THR A 151 -1.20 -1.73 13.34
CA THR A 151 -1.17 -0.95 14.59
C THR A 151 -0.83 -1.82 15.81
N MET A 152 -0.86 -3.14 15.64
CA MET A 152 -0.54 -4.21 16.59
C MET A 152 0.11 -5.36 15.82
N SER A 153 0.93 -6.20 16.44
CA SER A 153 1.43 -7.41 15.78
C SER A 153 0.29 -8.39 15.50
N THR A 154 0.47 -9.33 14.56
CA THR A 154 -0.58 -10.30 14.23
C THR A 154 -0.94 -11.23 15.40
N GLU A 155 0.00 -11.47 16.29
CA GLU A 155 -0.12 -12.21 17.54
C GLU A 155 -0.95 -11.43 18.56
N GLU A 156 -0.68 -10.12 18.69
CA GLU A 156 -1.48 -9.23 19.51
C GLU A 156 -2.92 -9.11 18.98
N ILE A 157 -3.10 -9.02 17.66
CA ILE A 157 -4.43 -8.98 17.02
C ILE A 157 -5.22 -10.24 17.36
N LYS A 158 -4.60 -11.43 17.26
CA LYS A 158 -5.23 -12.72 17.60
C LYS A 158 -5.61 -12.81 19.08
N SER A 159 -4.71 -12.38 19.97
CA SER A 159 -4.88 -12.54 21.43
C SER A 159 -5.80 -11.49 22.06
N VAL A 160 -5.66 -10.21 21.68
CA VAL A 160 -6.45 -9.10 22.23
C VAL A 160 -7.83 -9.01 21.57
N ASN A 161 -7.88 -9.26 20.25
CA ASN A 161 -9.10 -9.24 19.44
C ASN A 161 -10.00 -7.99 19.63
N LYS A 162 -9.39 -6.84 19.91
CA LYS A 162 -10.09 -5.57 20.15
C LYS A 162 -9.25 -4.40 19.65
N GLY A 163 -9.92 -3.34 19.20
CA GLY A 163 -9.27 -2.13 18.70
C GLY A 163 -8.98 -2.16 17.21
N ILE A 164 -8.24 -1.16 16.75
CA ILE A 164 -7.76 -1.07 15.37
C ILE A 164 -6.55 -2.01 15.26
N GLY A 165 -6.60 -2.95 14.32
CA GLY A 165 -5.49 -3.83 14.00
C GLY A 165 -4.66 -3.31 12.82
N ILE A 166 -5.31 -2.63 11.86
CA ILE A 166 -4.63 -2.03 10.71
C ILE A 166 -5.22 -0.63 10.45
N GLU A 167 -4.34 0.36 10.35
CA GLU A 167 -4.66 1.70 9.86
C GLU A 167 -4.66 1.73 8.34
N LEU A 168 -5.72 2.28 7.74
CA LEU A 168 -5.91 2.29 6.30
C LEU A 168 -5.11 3.41 5.60
N ILE A 169 -4.25 3.04 4.66
CA ILE A 169 -3.54 3.99 3.80
C ILE A 169 -4.37 4.29 2.55
N SER A 170 -4.60 3.27 1.72
CA SER A 170 -5.25 3.38 0.41
C SER A 170 -6.16 2.17 0.16
N TYR A 171 -7.21 2.34 -0.64
CA TYR A 171 -8.18 1.31 -0.97
C TYR A 171 -8.71 1.45 -2.40
N LEU A 172 -9.30 0.38 -2.94
CA LEU A 172 -9.89 0.42 -4.28
C LEU A 172 -11.04 1.43 -4.36
N GLY A 173 -10.98 2.33 -5.34
CA GLY A 173 -11.97 3.39 -5.52
C GLY A 173 -11.73 4.63 -4.66
N ASP A 174 -10.61 4.73 -3.95
CA ASP A 174 -10.18 6.00 -3.36
C ASP A 174 -9.69 7.01 -4.42
N GLY A 175 -9.35 8.22 -3.98
CA GLY A 175 -8.89 9.28 -4.87
C GLY A 175 -7.60 8.96 -5.62
N LEU A 176 -6.69 8.17 -5.02
CA LEU A 176 -5.48 7.72 -5.71
C LEU A 176 -5.81 6.70 -6.79
N TRP A 177 -6.74 5.79 -6.51
CA TRP A 177 -7.20 4.82 -7.50
C TRP A 177 -7.87 5.50 -8.69
N ALA A 178 -8.70 6.51 -8.44
CA ALA A 178 -9.40 7.27 -9.49
C ALA A 178 -8.45 8.09 -10.38
N LEU A 179 -7.28 8.49 -9.87
CA LEU A 179 -6.31 9.28 -10.64
C LEU A 179 -5.66 8.51 -11.79
N LYS A 180 -5.70 7.17 -11.78
CA LYS A 180 -5.15 6.35 -12.86
C LYS A 180 -5.72 6.68 -14.23
N ASP A 181 -6.97 7.11 -14.27
CA ASP A 181 -7.68 7.40 -15.52
C ASP A 181 -7.51 8.87 -15.95
N SER A 182 -6.76 9.68 -15.18
CA SER A 182 -6.76 11.15 -15.28
C SER A 182 -5.37 11.82 -15.37
N ILE A 183 -4.28 11.05 -15.40
CA ILE A 183 -2.88 11.56 -15.46
C ILE A 183 -2.22 11.24 -16.79
#